data_AF-A0A6G5R5H7-F1
#
_entry.id   AF-A0A6G5R5H7-F1
#
_cell.length_a   1.000
_cell.length_b   1.000
_cell.length_c   1.000
_cell.angle_alpha   90.00
_cell.angle_beta   90.00
_cell.angle_gamma   90.00
#
_symmetry.space_group_name_H-M   'P 1'
#
loop_
_entity.id
_entity.type
_entity.pdbx_description
1 polymer ?
#
loop_
_entity_poly.entity_id
_entity_poly.type
_entity_poly.pdbx_seq_one_letter_code
_entity_poly.pdbx_strand_id
1 'polypeptide(L)' 'MSEEIRQDQFEDKLIKANEILERLSDENISLEESVKLHKEGKKLLDEAAKILQNAKLVINEVGDEKDE' A
#
# COMPACT_ATOMS: atom_id res chain seq x y z
N MET A 1 -0.67 20.11 4.01
CA MET A 1 -0.71 19.34 5.27
C MET A 1 -1.49 18.03 5.16
N SER A 2 -2.69 17.97 4.54
CA SER A 2 -3.49 16.73 4.47
C SER A 2 -3.07 15.72 3.38
N GLU A 3 -2.30 16.15 2.38
CA GLU A 3 -1.83 15.29 1.28
C GLU A 3 -0.49 14.61 1.61
N GLU A 4 0.45 15.32 2.25
CA GLU A 4 1.72 14.75 2.71
C GLU A 4 1.50 13.55 3.64
N ILE A 5 0.56 13.64 4.58
CA ILE A 5 0.23 12.53 5.50
C ILE A 5 -0.26 11.28 4.75
N ARG A 6 -1.00 11.45 3.65
CA ARG A 6 -1.51 10.31 2.85
C ARG A 6 -0.42 9.68 1.98
N GLN A 7 0.51 10.51 1.49
CA GLN A 7 1.65 10.04 0.73
C GLN A 7 2.65 9.31 1.63
N ASP A 8 2.95 9.83 2.82
CA ASP A 8 3.78 9.17 3.82
C ASP A 8 3.19 7.83 4.25
N GLN A 9 1.86 7.75 4.43
CA GLN A 9 1.18 6.48 4.73
C GLN A 9 1.22 5.46 3.59
N PHE A 10 1.31 5.90 2.33
CA PHE A 10 1.45 5.02 1.18
C PHE A 10 2.87 4.49 1.08
N GLU A 11 3.87 5.37 1.15
CA GLU A 11 5.29 5.02 1.12
C GLU A 11 5.65 4.09 2.29
N ASP A 12 5.18 4.37 3.50
CA ASP A 12 5.39 3.50 4.67
C ASP A 12 4.84 2.08 4.46
N LYS A 13 3.69 1.95 3.78
CA LYS A 13 3.10 0.64 3.47
C LYS A 13 3.90 -0.11 2.42
N LEU A 14 4.45 0.59 1.43
CA LEU A 14 5.33 0.01 0.43
C LEU A 14 6.66 -0.45 1.05
N ILE A 15 7.26 0.36 1.91
CA ILE A 15 8.48 0.01 2.64
C ILE A 15 8.25 -1.26 3.46
N LYS A 16 7.17 -1.32 4.24
CA LYS A 16 6.82 -2.53 5.02
C LYS A 16 6.54 -3.75 4.14
N ALA A 17 5.89 -3.56 2.99
CA ALA A 17 5.66 -4.66 2.05
C ALA A 17 6.98 -5.20 1.46
N ASN A 18 7.95 -4.33 1.17
CA ASN A 18 9.29 -4.71 0.73
C ASN A 18 10.07 -5.44 1.84
N GLU A 19 10.02 -4.96 3.08
CA GLU A 19 10.65 -5.65 4.22
C GLU A 19 10.08 -7.07 4.40
N ILE A 20 8.76 -7.23 4.22
CA ILE A 20 8.11 -8.54 4.28
C ILE A 20 8.58 -9.45 3.14
N LEU A 21 8.74 -8.92 1.92
CA LEU A 21 9.27 -9.66 0.77
C LEU A 21 10.72 -10.10 0.99
N GLU A 22 11.56 -9.23 1.57
CA GLU A 22 12.93 -9.59 1.95
C GLU A 22 12.94 -10.70 3.00
N ARG A 23 12.09 -10.61 4.02
CA ARG A 23 11.96 -11.66 5.06
C ARG A 23 11.43 -12.97 4.51
N LEU A 24 10.54 -12.94 3.52
CA LEU A 24 10.05 -14.13 2.82
C LEU A 24 11.11 -14.78 1.92
N SER A 25 12.14 -14.01 1.54
CA SER A 25 13.28 -14.51 0.77
C SER A 25 14.35 -15.17 1.65
N ASP A 26 14.24 -15.06 2.99
CA ASP A 26 15.12 -15.74 3.93
C ASP A 26 14.77 -17.24 3.99
N GLU A 27 15.77 -18.08 3.73
CA GLU A 27 15.64 -19.54 3.74
C GLU A 27 15.43 -20.12 5.15
N ASN A 28 15.67 -19.33 6.22
CA ASN A 28 15.49 -19.74 7.62
C ASN A 28 14.09 -19.46 8.17
N ILE A 29 13.18 -18.92 7.36
CA ILE A 29 11.82 -18.60 7.79
C ILE A 29 10.99 -19.87 8.06
N SER A 30 10.27 -19.89 9.18
CA SER A 30 9.34 -20.99 9.46
C SER A 30 8.10 -20.92 8.55
N LEU A 31 7.48 -22.06 8.27
CA LEU A 31 6.24 -22.11 7.46
C LEU A 31 5.10 -21.28 8.08
N GLU A 32 5.02 -21.24 9.41
CA GLU A 32 4.02 -20.44 10.11
C GLU A 32 4.27 -18.94 9.90
N GLU A 33 5.53 -18.51 10.00
CA GLU A 33 5.92 -17.12 9.75
C GLU A 33 5.75 -16.74 8.29
N SER A 34 6.07 -17.60 7.34
CA SER A 34 5.90 -17.30 5.92
C SER A 34 4.43 -17.09 5.55
N VAL A 35 3.51 -17.87 6.13
CA VAL A 35 2.07 -17.68 5.96
C VAL A 35 1.58 -16.38 6.61
N LYS A 36 2.10 -16.02 7.80
CA LYS A 36 1.76 -14.76 8.47
C LYS A 36 2.25 -13.57 7.65
N LEU A 37 3.52 -13.57 7.26
CA LEU A 37 4.17 -12.53 6.47
C LEU A 37 3.49 -12.36 5.11
N HIS A 38 3.15 -13.45 4.42
CA HIS A 38 2.38 -13.37 3.18
C HIS A 38 1.01 -12.69 3.37
N LYS A 39 0.26 -13.05 4.43
CA LYS A 39 -1.04 -12.41 4.71
C LYS A 39 -0.88 -10.93 5.04
N GLU A 40 0.14 -10.58 5.79
CA GLU A 40 0.43 -9.19 6.17
C GLU A 40 0.87 -8.35 4.97
N GLY A 41 1.78 -8.86 4.14
CA GLY A 41 2.22 -8.23 2.90
C GLY A 41 1.05 -8.00 1.94
N LYS A 42 0.18 -9.01 1.76
CA LYS A 42 -1.02 -8.85 0.93
C LYS A 42 -1.94 -7.74 1.45
N LYS A 43 -2.13 -7.65 2.77
CA LYS A 43 -2.98 -6.62 3.38
C LYS A 43 -2.39 -5.22 3.18
N LEU A 44 -1.07 -5.06 3.33
CA LEU A 44 -0.39 -3.78 3.10
C LEU A 44 -0.52 -3.34 1.64
N LEU A 45 -0.36 -4.26 0.69
CA LEU A 45 -0.55 -3.99 -0.74
C LEU A 45 -2.01 -3.61 -1.07
N ASP A 46 -2.99 -4.29 -0.47
CA ASP A 46 -4.41 -3.95 -0.65
C ASP A 46 -4.73 -2.54 -0.11
N GLU A 47 -4.14 -2.16 1.03
CA GLU A 47 -4.29 -0.82 1.60
C GLU A 47 -3.61 0.25 0.74
N ALA A 48 -2.41 -0.02 0.24
CA ALA A 48 -1.69 0.87 -0.69
C ALA A 48 -2.49 1.09 -1.99
N ALA A 49 -3.06 0.01 -2.55
CA ALA A 49 -3.91 0.08 -3.73
C ALA A 49 -5.17 0.94 -3.48
N LYS A 50 -5.78 0.84 -2.31
CA LYS A 50 -6.93 1.71 -1.92
C LYS A 50 -6.54 3.18 -1.84
N ILE A 51 -5.35 3.50 -1.32
CA ILE A 51 -4.87 4.88 -1.27
C ILE A 51 -4.73 5.45 -2.69
N LEU A 52 -4.14 4.68 -3.62
CA LEU A 52 -4.03 5.07 -5.02
C LEU A 52 -5.40 5.22 -5.70
N GLN A 53 -6.33 4.30 -5.44
CA GLN A 53 -7.67 4.38 -5.99
C GLN A 53 -8.41 5.62 -5.51
N ASN A 54 -8.31 5.93 -4.21
CA ASN A 54 -8.91 7.14 -3.63
C ASN A 54 -8.28 8.41 -4.21
N ALA A 55 -6.95 8.44 -4.38
CA ALA A 55 -6.26 9.56 -5.02
C ALA A 55 -6.73 9.76 -6.47
N LYS A 56 -6.90 8.67 -7.23
CA LYS A 56 -7.41 8.71 -8.61
C LYS A 56 -8.86 9.19 -8.69
N LEU A 57 -9.71 8.80 -7.74
CA LEU A 57 -11.11 9.27 -7.66
C LEU A 57 -11.18 10.78 -7.41
N VAL A 58 -10.39 11.29 -6.45
CA VAL A 58 -10.30 12.74 -6.16
C VAL A 58 -9.88 13.53 -7.40
N ILE A 59 -8.93 13.02 -8.20
CA ILE A 59 -8.50 13.66 -9.45
C ILE A 59 -9.65 13.69 -10.48
N ASN A 60 -10.42 12.61 -10.60
CA ASN A 60 -11.54 12.57 -11.56
C ASN A 60 -12.69 13.51 -11.15
N GLU A 61 -13.06 13.58 -9.86
CA GLU A 61 -14.10 14.50 -9.39
C GLU A 61 -13.74 15.98 -9.63
N VAL A 62 -12.46 16.34 -9.51
CA VAL A 62 -11.99 17.72 -9.80
C VAL A 62 -11.89 17.99 -11.31
N GLY A 63 -11.80 16.94 -12.14
CA GLY A 63 -11.76 17.02 -13.60
C GLY A 63 -13.13 17.24 -14.24
N ASP A 64 -14.21 16.76 -13.62
CA ASP A 64 -15.58 16.83 -14.15
C ASP A 64 -16.30 18.18 -13.87
N GLU A 65 -15.73 19.10 -13.08
CA GLU A 65 -16.30 20.44 -12.84
C GLU A 65 -15.88 21.52 -13.87
N LYS A 66 -15.33 21.12 -15.03
CA LYS A 66 -14.96 22.07 -16.10
C LYS A 66 -15.50 21.66 -17.47
N ASP A 67 -16.82 21.51 -17.59
CA ASP A 67 -17.50 21.57 -18.89
C ASP A 67 -19.00 21.89 -18.68
N GLU A 68 -19.33 23.04 -18.08
CA GLU A 68 -20.60 23.77 -18.33
C GLU A 68 -20.38 25.29 -18.36
#